data_AF-A0A956IWZ9-F1
#
_entry.id   AF-A0A956IWZ9-F1
#
_cell.length_a   1.000
_cell.length_b   1.000
_cell.length_c   1.000
_cell.angle_alpha   90.00
_cell.angle_beta   90.00
_cell.angle_gamma   90.00
#
_symmetry.space_group_name_H-M   'P 1'
#
loop_
_entity.id
_entity.type
_entity.pdbx_description
1 polymer ?
#
loop_
_entity_poly.entity_id
_entity_poly.type
_entity_poly.pdbx_seq_one_letter_code
_entity_poly.pdbx_strand_id
1 'polypeptide(L)'
;GKGKHSKRVKITSVTPSPQNPDVLFYGVDLKEGVGAWSSLCTDAQGNDTDAILIGNLWDPASAARVGDGVQGAVTFACRGAALAKCVEWGYRPWGEAGGASLEDFHQTCTRLVRADYCGDGISHTVDGTGIHVLDEIGVQDLDPDVTFVIEAEWGPSGALCLNAANTRIADVQIECELPACGAPFESGGIIQSGKITAP
;
A
#
# COMPACT_ATOMS: atom_id res chain seq x y z
N GLY A 1 -6.80 -10.14 38.39
CA GLY A 1 -7.90 -10.64 37.55
C GLY A 1 -7.73 -10.10 36.15
N LYS A 2 -7.49 -10.95 35.16
CA LYS A 2 -7.29 -10.53 33.76
C LYS A 2 -8.66 -10.49 33.09
N GLY A 3 -9.28 -9.31 33.03
CA GLY A 3 -10.46 -9.11 32.21
C GLY A 3 -10.11 -9.46 30.77
N LYS A 4 -10.79 -10.45 30.18
CA LYS A 4 -10.69 -10.72 28.74
C LYS A 4 -11.08 -9.44 28.01
N HIS A 5 -10.12 -8.75 27.38
CA HIS A 5 -10.40 -7.66 26.46
C HIS A 5 -11.10 -8.25 25.23
N SER A 6 -12.42 -8.35 25.27
CA SER A 6 -13.19 -8.81 24.12
C SER A 6 -13.23 -7.69 23.08
N LYS A 7 -12.79 -7.96 21.86
CA LYS A 7 -13.05 -7.09 20.71
C LYS A 7 -14.28 -7.59 19.97
N ARG A 8 -15.18 -6.69 19.60
CA ARG A 8 -16.34 -6.99 18.74
C ARG A 8 -16.27 -6.11 17.51
N VAL A 9 -16.52 -6.70 16.36
CA VAL A 9 -16.54 -6.02 15.06
C VAL A 9 -17.97 -6.08 14.52
N LYS A 10 -18.43 -5.01 13.88
CA LYS A 10 -19.73 -4.93 13.24
C LYS A 10 -19.58 -4.26 11.88
N ILE A 11 -20.00 -4.94 10.83
CA ILE A 11 -20.13 -4.35 9.49
C ILE A 11 -21.44 -3.53 9.48
N THR A 12 -21.34 -2.25 9.17
CA THR A 12 -22.46 -1.30 9.19
C THR A 12 -23.01 -1.00 7.80
N SER A 13 -22.16 -1.11 6.77
CA SER A 13 -22.52 -0.93 5.37
C SER A 13 -21.64 -1.80 4.47
N VAL A 14 -22.13 -2.09 3.27
CA VAL A 14 -21.36 -2.69 2.18
C VAL A 14 -21.77 -1.96 0.91
N THR A 15 -20.82 -1.39 0.18
CA THR A 15 -21.09 -0.64 -1.06
C THR A 15 -20.00 -0.94 -2.09
N PRO A 16 -20.36 -1.31 -3.34
CA PRO A 16 -19.35 -1.52 -4.37
C PRO A 16 -18.69 -0.21 -4.78
N SER A 17 -17.42 -0.26 -5.14
CA SER A 17 -16.72 0.85 -5.77
C SER A 17 -17.39 1.20 -7.11
N PRO A 18 -17.69 2.49 -7.38
CA PRO A 18 -18.24 2.91 -8.66
C PRO A 18 -17.31 2.63 -9.85
N GLN A 19 -16.00 2.63 -9.61
CA GLN A 19 -14.98 2.44 -10.66
C GLN A 19 -14.66 0.96 -10.89
N ASN A 20 -14.62 0.16 -9.83
CA ASN A 20 -14.25 -1.26 -9.87
C ASN A 20 -15.25 -2.07 -9.05
N PRO A 21 -16.36 -2.57 -9.65
CA PRO A 21 -17.44 -3.23 -8.89
C PRO A 21 -17.04 -4.49 -8.12
N ASP A 22 -15.87 -5.08 -8.40
CA ASP A 22 -15.28 -6.20 -7.65
C ASP A 22 -14.60 -5.75 -6.34
N VAL A 23 -14.38 -4.44 -6.15
CA VAL A 23 -13.91 -3.85 -4.89
C VAL A 23 -15.11 -3.41 -4.07
N LEU A 24 -15.24 -3.94 -2.85
CA LEU A 24 -16.31 -3.56 -1.91
C LEU A 24 -15.75 -2.70 -0.78
N PHE A 25 -16.45 -1.61 -0.48
CA PHE A 25 -16.23 -0.74 0.66
C PHE A 25 -17.13 -1.16 1.82
N TYR A 26 -16.53 -1.36 2.98
CA TYR A 26 -17.20 -1.81 4.20
C TYR A 26 -17.09 -0.72 5.26
N GLY A 27 -18.24 -0.21 5.72
CA GLY A 27 -18.29 0.51 6.98
C GLY A 27 -18.10 -0.49 8.12
N VAL A 28 -17.15 -0.25 9.02
CA VAL A 28 -16.80 -1.19 10.08
C VAL A 28 -16.66 -0.47 11.41
N ASP A 29 -17.44 -0.87 12.40
CA ASP A 29 -17.30 -0.41 13.78
C ASP A 29 -16.54 -1.45 14.62
N LEU A 30 -15.70 -0.95 15.53
CA LEU A 30 -15.04 -1.72 16.58
C LEU A 30 -15.59 -1.33 17.95
N LYS A 31 -15.74 -2.31 18.84
CA LYS A 31 -16.04 -2.12 20.26
C LYS A 31 -15.06 -2.91 21.10
N GLU A 32 -14.34 -2.23 21.97
CA GLU A 32 -13.39 -2.85 22.92
C GLU A 32 -14.02 -2.96 24.32
N GLY A 33 -14.11 -4.20 24.82
CA GLY A 33 -14.69 -4.51 26.13
C GLY A 33 -16.13 -3.99 26.28
N VAL A 34 -16.35 -3.16 27.28
CA VAL A 34 -17.63 -2.49 27.55
C VAL A 34 -17.71 -1.06 26.96
N GLY A 35 -16.73 -0.65 26.15
CA GLY A 35 -16.65 0.69 25.54
C GLY A 35 -17.78 1.01 24.56
N ALA A 36 -17.72 2.15 23.88
CA ALA A 36 -18.68 2.49 22.82
C ALA A 36 -18.30 1.78 21.49
N TRP A 37 -19.26 1.71 20.56
CA TRP A 37 -18.94 1.43 19.16
C TRP A 37 -18.35 2.71 18.55
N SER A 38 -17.27 2.57 17.80
CA SER A 38 -16.66 3.63 16.98
C SER A 38 -16.19 3.04 15.67
N SER A 39 -15.99 3.86 14.65
CA SER A 39 -15.39 3.39 13.40
C SER A 39 -14.03 2.74 13.67
N LEU A 40 -13.76 1.64 12.97
CA LEU A 40 -12.45 0.99 12.94
C LEU A 40 -11.46 1.80 12.11
N CYS A 41 -11.94 2.45 11.05
CA CYS A 41 -11.11 3.11 10.06
C CYS A 41 -11.37 4.61 10.06
N THR A 42 -10.29 5.38 10.13
CA THR A 42 -10.29 6.84 9.99
C THR A 42 -9.26 7.25 8.94
N ASP A 43 -9.55 8.32 8.21
CA ASP A 43 -8.58 8.96 7.31
C ASP A 43 -7.50 9.74 8.09
N ALA A 44 -6.57 10.37 7.37
CA ALA A 44 -5.49 11.17 7.95
C ALA A 44 -5.98 12.44 8.68
N GLN A 45 -7.23 12.85 8.48
CA GLN A 45 -7.88 13.97 9.17
C GLN A 45 -8.69 13.50 10.39
N GLY A 46 -8.78 12.19 10.63
CA GLY A 46 -9.54 11.59 11.71
C GLY A 46 -11.03 11.42 11.41
N ASN A 47 -11.47 11.61 10.17
CA ASN A 47 -12.86 11.33 9.79
C ASN A 47 -13.03 9.83 9.54
N ASP A 48 -14.22 9.30 9.84
CA ASP A 48 -14.57 7.91 9.55
C ASP A 48 -14.44 7.61 8.04
N THR A 49 -13.85 6.47 7.72
CA THR A 49 -13.73 5.97 6.36
C THR A 49 -14.01 4.47 6.30
N ASP A 50 -14.23 3.95 5.10
CA ASP A 50 -14.51 2.53 4.90
C ASP A 50 -13.22 1.69 4.86
N ALA A 51 -13.38 0.38 5.00
CA ALA A 51 -12.35 -0.61 4.75
C ALA A 51 -12.60 -1.35 3.43
N ILE A 52 -11.53 -1.87 2.83
CA ILE A 52 -11.57 -2.93 1.83
C ILE A 52 -11.13 -4.23 2.50
N LEU A 53 -11.88 -5.31 2.30
CA LEU A 53 -11.46 -6.64 2.77
C LEU A 53 -10.45 -7.24 1.80
N ILE A 54 -9.28 -7.58 2.31
CA ILE A 54 -8.24 -8.28 1.55
C ILE A 54 -7.89 -9.61 2.23
N GLY A 55 -7.47 -10.59 1.45
CA GLY A 55 -6.95 -11.85 1.97
C GLY A 55 -5.62 -11.68 2.71
N ASN A 56 -5.21 -12.77 3.36
CA ASN A 56 -3.99 -12.88 4.16
C ASN A 56 -4.01 -12.08 5.46
N LEU A 57 -3.09 -12.45 6.35
CA LEU A 57 -2.75 -11.65 7.53
C LEU A 57 -1.67 -10.65 7.13
N TRP A 58 -1.80 -9.41 7.62
CA TRP A 58 -0.83 -8.35 7.37
C TRP A 58 -0.30 -7.80 8.68
N ASP A 59 1.01 -7.54 8.71
CA ASP A 59 1.65 -6.93 9.86
C ASP A 59 1.36 -5.42 9.84
N PRO A 60 0.73 -4.86 10.89
CA PRO A 60 0.31 -3.46 10.89
C PRO A 60 1.49 -2.48 10.95
N ALA A 61 2.68 -2.90 11.41
CA ALA A 61 3.85 -2.04 11.48
C ALA A 61 4.56 -1.99 10.13
N SER A 62 4.89 -3.14 9.56
CA SER A 62 5.66 -3.25 8.32
C SER A 62 4.81 -3.21 7.04
N ALA A 63 3.49 -3.41 7.13
CA ALA A 63 2.62 -3.69 5.97
C ALA A 63 3.14 -4.84 5.09
N ALA A 64 3.83 -5.79 5.70
CA ALA A 64 4.17 -7.06 5.06
C ALA A 64 3.02 -8.05 5.19
N ARG A 65 2.79 -8.85 4.17
CA ARG A 65 2.04 -10.10 4.31
C ARG A 65 2.76 -11.03 5.29
N VAL A 66 2.03 -11.55 6.27
CA VAL A 66 2.53 -12.48 7.29
C VAL A 66 2.30 -13.91 6.81
N GLY A 67 3.07 -14.33 5.80
CA GLY A 67 3.19 -15.70 5.27
C GLY A 67 1.89 -16.47 4.97
N ASP A 68 2.04 -17.66 4.39
CA ASP A 68 0.92 -18.50 3.91
C ASP A 68 0.17 -19.22 5.06
N GLY A 69 0.46 -18.86 6.33
CA GLY A 69 0.17 -19.68 7.51
C GLY A 69 -1.24 -19.55 8.09
N VAL A 70 -2.04 -18.56 7.65
CA VAL A 70 -3.41 -18.38 8.15
C VAL A 70 -4.41 -18.45 7.00
N GLN A 71 -4.76 -19.67 6.61
CA GLN A 71 -5.82 -19.91 5.63
C GLN A 71 -7.12 -19.25 6.08
N GLY A 72 -7.77 -18.53 5.17
CA GLY A 72 -9.01 -17.82 5.45
C GLY A 72 -8.84 -16.56 6.32
N ALA A 73 -7.62 -16.09 6.57
CA ALA A 73 -7.41 -14.77 7.14
C ALA A 73 -7.94 -13.69 6.21
N VAL A 74 -8.59 -12.70 6.81
CA VAL A 74 -9.07 -11.51 6.14
C VAL A 74 -8.61 -10.30 6.95
N THR A 75 -8.10 -9.30 6.25
CA THR A 75 -7.65 -8.03 6.81
C THR A 75 -8.57 -6.91 6.36
N PHE A 76 -8.96 -6.05 7.31
CA PHE A 76 -9.67 -4.80 7.04
C PHE A 76 -8.63 -3.72 6.68
N ALA A 77 -8.46 -3.47 5.37
CA ALA A 77 -7.58 -2.43 4.88
C ALA A 77 -8.32 -1.09 4.84
N CYS A 78 -8.03 -0.18 5.76
CA CYS A 78 -8.67 1.14 5.81
C CYS A 78 -8.32 1.98 4.57
N ARG A 79 -9.32 2.60 3.94
CA ARG A 79 -9.14 3.52 2.82
C ARG A 79 -8.29 4.72 3.23
N GLY A 80 -7.50 5.25 2.29
CA GLY A 80 -6.49 6.27 2.57
C GLY A 80 -5.14 5.73 3.05
N ALA A 81 -5.11 4.54 3.68
CA ALA A 81 -3.88 3.86 4.08
C ALA A 81 -3.32 2.97 2.96
N ALA A 82 -2.06 2.51 3.12
CA ALA A 82 -1.29 1.83 2.08
C ALA A 82 -1.99 0.61 1.43
N LEU A 83 -2.55 -0.28 2.24
CA LEU A 83 -3.16 -1.54 1.75
C LEU A 83 -4.36 -1.26 0.82
N ALA A 84 -5.28 -0.40 1.25
CA ALA A 84 -6.46 -0.06 0.46
C ALA A 84 -6.10 0.80 -0.76
N LYS A 85 -5.18 1.76 -0.58
CA LYS A 85 -4.67 2.61 -1.66
C LYS A 85 -4.13 1.76 -2.82
N CYS A 86 -3.36 0.72 -2.53
CA CYS A 86 -2.84 -0.18 -3.57
C CYS A 86 -3.93 -0.98 -4.29
N VAL A 87 -5.01 -1.36 -3.60
CA VAL A 87 -6.19 -1.96 -4.27
C VAL A 87 -6.87 -0.93 -5.17
N GLU A 88 -7.08 0.30 -4.68
CA GLU A 88 -7.72 1.39 -5.42
C GLU A 88 -6.89 1.85 -6.62
N TRP A 89 -5.56 1.73 -6.57
CA TRP A 89 -4.64 1.92 -7.70
C TRP A 89 -4.65 0.77 -8.72
N GLY A 90 -5.46 -0.26 -8.49
CA GLY A 90 -5.66 -1.36 -9.44
C GLY A 90 -4.86 -2.62 -9.15
N TYR A 91 -3.91 -2.59 -8.21
CA TYR A 91 -3.18 -3.78 -7.75
C TYR A 91 -4.04 -4.64 -6.82
N ARG A 92 -5.19 -5.13 -7.32
CA ARG A 92 -6.13 -5.94 -6.55
C ARG A 92 -5.52 -7.34 -6.34
N PRO A 93 -5.20 -7.79 -5.12
CA PRO A 93 -4.39 -9.00 -4.90
C PRO A 93 -5.08 -10.32 -5.30
N TRP A 94 -6.39 -10.29 -5.60
CA TRP A 94 -7.16 -11.41 -6.15
C TRP A 94 -7.29 -11.39 -7.68
N GLY A 95 -6.70 -10.40 -8.35
CA GLY A 95 -6.80 -10.19 -9.79
C GLY A 95 -5.54 -10.59 -10.55
N GLU A 96 -5.63 -10.43 -11.87
CA GLU A 96 -4.53 -10.65 -12.80
C GLU A 96 -4.49 -9.49 -13.81
N ALA A 97 -3.29 -9.12 -14.26
CA ALA A 97 -3.07 -8.19 -15.37
C ALA A 97 -1.76 -8.55 -16.08
N GLY A 98 -1.70 -8.34 -17.41
CA GLY A 98 -0.54 -8.73 -18.20
C GLY A 98 -0.18 -10.23 -18.16
N GLY A 99 -1.12 -11.09 -17.72
CA GLY A 99 -0.86 -12.52 -17.50
C GLY A 99 -0.14 -12.87 -16.19
N ALA A 100 0.02 -11.90 -15.28
CA ALA A 100 0.61 -12.09 -13.96
C ALA A 100 -0.43 -11.90 -12.85
N SER A 101 -0.28 -12.65 -11.76
CA SER A 101 -1.01 -12.42 -10.52
C SER A 101 -0.63 -11.06 -9.94
N LEU A 102 -1.63 -10.30 -9.50
CA LEU A 102 -1.43 -8.99 -8.87
C LEU A 102 -1.09 -9.09 -7.37
N GLU A 103 -0.95 -10.29 -6.83
CA GLU A 103 -0.55 -10.48 -5.43
C GLU A 103 0.79 -9.78 -5.15
N ASP A 104 1.87 -10.13 -5.85
CA ASP A 104 3.18 -9.48 -5.61
C ASP A 104 3.22 -8.01 -6.01
N PHE A 105 2.42 -7.59 -6.98
CA PHE A 105 2.24 -6.18 -7.30
C PHE A 105 1.60 -5.40 -6.15
N HIS A 106 0.61 -5.98 -5.46
CA HIS A 106 0.01 -5.35 -4.28
C HIS A 106 1.05 -5.18 -3.16
N GLN A 107 1.83 -6.21 -2.82
CA GLN A 107 2.91 -6.07 -1.81
C GLN A 107 3.96 -5.05 -2.26
N THR A 108 4.36 -5.07 -3.52
CA THR A 108 5.32 -4.11 -4.08
C THR A 108 4.80 -2.68 -3.97
N CYS A 109 3.54 -2.45 -4.33
CA CYS A 109 2.89 -1.16 -4.16
C CYS A 109 2.89 -0.73 -2.69
N THR A 110 2.64 -1.63 -1.74
CA THR A 110 2.65 -1.24 -0.31
C THR A 110 4.03 -0.78 0.17
N ARG A 111 5.12 -1.38 -0.33
CA ARG A 111 6.50 -0.92 -0.07
C ARG A 111 6.73 0.45 -0.71
N LEU A 112 6.35 0.57 -1.99
CA LEU A 112 6.50 1.79 -2.78
C LEU A 112 5.77 2.97 -2.15
N VAL A 113 4.49 2.85 -1.82
CA VAL A 113 3.70 3.99 -1.30
C VAL A 113 4.22 4.47 0.05
N ARG A 114 4.84 3.58 0.83
CA ARG A 114 5.48 3.88 2.12
C ARG A 114 6.91 4.39 1.98
N ALA A 115 7.49 4.34 0.78
CA ALA A 115 8.93 4.51 0.57
C ALA A 115 9.75 3.60 1.50
N ASP A 116 9.31 2.35 1.65
CA ASP A 116 9.98 1.31 2.44
C ASP A 116 11.13 0.70 1.62
N TYR A 117 12.15 1.53 1.38
CA TYR A 117 13.25 1.22 0.46
C TYR A 117 13.96 -0.09 0.83
N CYS A 118 14.13 -0.37 2.12
CA CYS A 118 14.83 -1.56 2.60
C CYS A 118 13.91 -2.78 2.79
N GLY A 119 12.59 -2.61 2.68
CA GLY A 119 11.62 -3.66 2.92
C GLY A 119 11.52 -4.11 4.38
N ASP A 120 12.07 -3.33 5.30
CA ASP A 120 12.12 -3.60 6.74
C ASP A 120 10.89 -3.04 7.49
N GLY A 121 10.00 -2.36 6.76
CA GLY A 121 8.81 -1.74 7.33
C GLY A 121 9.04 -0.30 7.79
N ILE A 122 10.21 0.29 7.60
CA ILE A 122 10.45 1.71 7.92
C ILE A 122 9.95 2.59 6.78
N SER A 123 8.99 3.47 7.09
CA SER A 123 8.42 4.40 6.13
C SER A 123 9.31 5.63 5.97
N HIS A 124 9.64 5.99 4.72
CA HIS A 124 10.38 7.22 4.37
C HIS A 124 9.50 8.22 3.60
N THR A 125 8.19 8.13 3.81
CA THR A 125 7.19 9.04 3.25
C THR A 125 6.33 9.66 4.34
N VAL A 126 5.57 10.69 3.96
CA VAL A 126 4.48 11.26 4.75
C VAL A 126 3.24 11.45 3.90
N ASP A 127 2.08 11.57 4.53
CA ASP A 127 0.81 11.80 3.83
C ASP A 127 0.86 13.06 2.95
N GLY A 128 0.25 12.97 1.77
CA GLY A 128 0.24 14.05 0.78
C GLY A 128 1.50 14.14 -0.10
N THR A 129 2.50 13.30 0.11
CA THR A 129 3.69 13.25 -0.76
C THR A 129 3.31 12.74 -2.15
N GLY A 130 3.39 13.61 -3.16
CA GLY A 130 3.13 13.27 -4.55
C GLY A 130 4.22 12.38 -5.15
N ILE A 131 3.81 11.35 -5.89
CA ILE A 131 4.69 10.42 -6.59
C ILE A 131 4.10 10.09 -7.95
N HIS A 132 4.97 9.86 -8.93
CA HIS A 132 4.58 9.25 -10.18
C HIS A 132 4.85 7.74 -10.12
N VAL A 133 3.96 6.92 -10.66
CA VAL A 133 4.03 5.45 -10.56
C VAL A 133 3.73 4.87 -11.93
N LEU A 134 4.50 3.86 -12.31
CA LEU A 134 4.23 3.08 -13.52
C LEU A 134 4.71 1.63 -13.34
N ASP A 135 4.17 0.74 -14.15
CA ASP A 135 4.54 -0.69 -14.23
C ASP A 135 4.54 -1.19 -15.69
N GLU A 136 5.11 -2.36 -15.91
CA GLU A 136 5.20 -2.96 -17.26
C GLU A 136 3.94 -3.76 -17.66
N ILE A 137 2.96 -3.92 -16.74
CA ILE A 137 1.76 -4.75 -16.95
C ILE A 137 0.50 -3.93 -17.29
N GLY A 138 0.62 -2.59 -17.30
CA GLY A 138 -0.44 -1.66 -17.70
C GLY A 138 -1.49 -1.40 -16.62
N VAL A 139 -1.13 -1.52 -15.34
CA VAL A 139 -2.02 -1.09 -14.24
C VAL A 139 -1.83 0.39 -13.95
N GLN A 140 -0.58 0.85 -13.93
CA GLN A 140 -0.19 2.26 -13.88
C GLN A 140 0.69 2.57 -15.09
N ASP A 141 0.30 3.60 -15.85
CA ASP A 141 0.97 4.02 -17.07
C ASP A 141 1.78 5.30 -16.87
N LEU A 142 2.73 5.55 -17.78
CA LEU A 142 3.42 6.83 -17.88
C LEU A 142 2.40 7.95 -18.14
N ASP A 143 2.40 8.95 -17.26
CA ASP A 143 1.63 10.18 -17.45
C ASP A 143 2.50 11.19 -18.21
N PRO A 144 2.18 11.52 -19.48
CA PRO A 144 2.99 12.42 -20.28
C PRO A 144 2.97 13.87 -19.77
N ASP A 145 2.00 14.22 -18.92
CA ASP A 145 1.84 15.58 -18.40
C ASP A 145 2.60 15.79 -17.07
N VAL A 146 3.16 14.73 -16.46
CA VAL A 146 3.91 14.81 -15.20
C VAL A 146 5.41 14.81 -15.46
N THR A 147 6.10 15.84 -14.97
CA THR A 147 7.57 15.85 -14.98
C THR A 147 8.11 15.23 -13.69
N PHE A 148 8.88 14.14 -13.82
CA PHE A 148 9.48 13.45 -12.70
C PHE A 148 10.91 12.98 -13.00
N VAL A 149 11.62 12.58 -11.95
CA VAL A 149 12.90 11.87 -12.03
C VAL A 149 12.76 10.49 -11.37
N ILE A 150 13.44 9.48 -11.91
CA ILE A 150 13.38 8.11 -11.36
C ILE A 150 13.86 8.14 -9.91
N GLU A 151 13.00 7.69 -9.02
CA GLU A 151 13.30 7.52 -7.61
C GLU A 151 13.83 6.10 -7.37
N ALA A 152 13.00 5.08 -7.59
CA ALA A 152 13.31 3.70 -7.27
C ALA A 152 12.54 2.71 -8.16
N GLU A 153 13.11 1.52 -8.32
CA GLU A 153 12.41 0.34 -8.82
C GLU A 153 12.11 -0.60 -7.65
N TRP A 154 10.94 -1.23 -7.67
CA TRP A 154 10.37 -1.90 -6.51
C TRP A 154 10.04 -3.36 -6.79
N GLY A 155 10.23 -4.19 -5.77
CA GLY A 155 9.71 -5.54 -5.69
C GLY A 155 9.00 -5.79 -4.35
N PRO A 156 8.52 -7.01 -4.11
CA PRO A 156 7.73 -7.31 -2.91
C PRO A 156 8.56 -7.20 -1.61
N SER A 157 9.90 -7.27 -1.72
CA SER A 157 10.84 -7.22 -0.60
C SER A 157 11.48 -5.84 -0.39
N GLY A 158 11.02 -4.78 -1.07
CA GLY A 158 11.63 -3.45 -0.99
C GLY A 158 12.10 -2.95 -2.35
N ALA A 159 12.92 -1.89 -2.36
CA ALA A 159 13.51 -1.36 -3.58
C ALA A 159 14.65 -2.26 -4.07
N LEU A 160 14.76 -2.42 -5.39
CA LEU A 160 15.88 -3.11 -6.05
C LEU A 160 17.00 -2.13 -6.42
N CYS A 161 16.64 -0.88 -6.66
CA CYS A 161 17.55 0.24 -6.85
C CYS A 161 16.94 1.51 -6.26
N LEU A 162 17.78 2.48 -5.92
CA LEU A 162 17.34 3.79 -5.44
C LEU A 162 18.31 4.89 -5.87
N ASN A 163 17.78 5.92 -6.51
CA ASN A 163 18.49 7.17 -6.74
C ASN A 163 18.36 8.07 -5.50
N ALA A 164 19.36 8.02 -4.60
CA ALA A 164 19.32 8.75 -3.33
C ALA A 164 19.11 10.28 -3.46
N ALA A 165 19.58 10.90 -4.55
CA ALA A 165 19.31 12.32 -4.84
C ALA A 165 17.84 12.61 -5.21
N ASN A 166 17.09 11.58 -5.57
CA ASN A 166 15.72 11.65 -6.06
C ASN A 166 14.72 11.07 -5.06
N THR A 167 15.08 10.86 -3.79
CA THR A 167 14.12 10.46 -2.77
C THR A 167 12.99 11.51 -2.67
N ARG A 168 11.75 11.04 -2.58
CA ARG A 168 10.56 11.91 -2.51
C ARG A 168 10.57 12.83 -1.28
N ILE A 169 11.20 12.39 -0.18
CA ILE A 169 11.55 13.20 0.98
C ILE A 169 13.06 13.40 1.00
N ALA A 170 13.52 14.64 1.19
CA ALA A 170 14.94 14.96 1.26
C ALA A 170 15.57 14.46 2.58
N ASP A 171 16.87 14.18 2.53
CA ASP A 171 17.73 13.88 3.70
C ASP A 171 17.29 12.67 4.55
N VAL A 172 16.54 11.74 3.95
CA VAL A 172 16.14 10.48 4.61
C VAL A 172 17.35 9.60 4.91
N GLN A 173 17.36 8.98 6.08
CA GLN A 173 18.39 8.03 6.46
C GLN A 173 17.96 6.62 6.05
N ILE A 174 18.71 6.00 5.16
CA ILE A 174 18.40 4.68 4.61
C ILE A 174 19.51 3.73 5.09
N GLU A 175 19.14 2.68 5.81
CA GLU A 175 20.11 1.79 6.47
C GLU A 175 20.65 0.68 5.56
N CYS A 176 19.97 0.38 4.45
CA CYS A 176 20.41 -0.60 3.47
C CYS A 176 21.23 0.04 2.34
N GLU A 177 22.10 -0.77 1.72
CA GLU A 177 22.81 -0.40 0.50
C GLU A 177 22.00 -0.81 -0.73
N LEU A 178 21.68 0.16 -1.60
CA LEU A 178 20.97 -0.06 -2.86
C LEU A 178 21.79 0.51 -4.02
N PRO A 179 21.86 -0.18 -5.17
CA PRO A 179 22.45 0.39 -6.37
C PRO A 179 21.61 1.57 -6.89
N ALA A 180 22.25 2.48 -7.64
CA ALA A 180 21.53 3.55 -8.33
C ALA A 180 20.67 2.96 -9.46
N CYS A 181 19.51 3.56 -9.71
CA CYS A 181 18.65 3.17 -10.82
C CYS A 181 19.17 3.74 -12.13
N GLY A 182 19.17 2.90 -13.17
CA GLY A 182 19.51 3.28 -14.54
C GLY A 182 18.27 3.65 -15.35
N ALA A 183 18.13 3.02 -16.52
CA ALA A 183 16.93 3.13 -17.33
C ALA A 183 15.72 2.48 -16.61
N PRO A 184 14.47 2.87 -16.94
CA PRO A 184 13.29 2.27 -16.33
C PRO A 184 13.29 0.75 -16.41
N PHE A 185 13.08 0.10 -15.26
CA PHE A 185 13.00 -1.35 -15.09
C PHE A 185 14.32 -2.11 -15.37
N GLU A 186 15.46 -1.41 -15.50
CA GLU A 186 16.78 -2.03 -15.71
C GLU A 186 17.21 -2.89 -14.51
N SER A 187 16.76 -2.54 -13.30
CA SER A 187 17.09 -3.30 -12.09
C SER A 187 16.13 -4.48 -11.84
N GLY A 188 15.14 -4.68 -12.73
CA GLY A 188 14.18 -5.78 -12.67
C GLY A 188 13.07 -5.59 -11.63
N GLY A 189 12.81 -4.34 -11.19
CA GLY A 189 11.62 -4.07 -10.39
C GLY A 189 10.34 -4.28 -11.21
N ILE A 190 9.22 -4.55 -10.54
CA ILE A 190 7.92 -4.75 -11.19
C ILE A 190 7.03 -3.50 -11.12
N ILE A 191 7.40 -2.53 -10.29
CA ILE A 191 6.80 -1.19 -10.25
C ILE A 191 7.94 -0.17 -10.11
N GLN A 192 7.84 0.98 -10.76
CA GLN A 192 8.77 2.09 -10.61
C GLN A 192 8.05 3.29 -9.98
N SER A 193 8.74 4.00 -9.09
CA SER A 193 8.31 5.32 -8.62
C SER A 193 9.20 6.44 -9.15
N GLY A 194 8.59 7.60 -9.35
CA GLY A 194 9.23 8.84 -9.72
C GLY A 194 8.93 9.95 -8.72
N LYS A 195 9.95 10.74 -8.39
CA LYS A 195 9.78 12.00 -7.65
C LYS A 195 9.33 13.08 -8.64
N ILE A 196 8.13 13.61 -8.42
CA ILE A 196 7.59 14.71 -9.21
C ILE A 196 8.42 15.97 -8.98
N THR A 197 8.89 16.60 -10.05
CA THR A 197 9.75 17.82 -10.00
C THR A 197 9.04 19.08 -10.49
N ALA A 198 7.94 18.92 -11.22
CA ALA A 198 7.01 20.00 -11.55
C ALA A 198 5.60 19.41 -11.68
N PRO A 199 4.56 20.11 -11.20
CA PRO A 199 3.18 19.76 -11.48
C PRO A 199 2.80 20.01 -12.94
#